data_AF-A0A9D6KBS8-F1
#
_entry.id   AF-A0A9D6KBS8-F1
#
_cell.length_a   1.000
_cell.length_b   1.000
_cell.length_c   1.000
_cell.angle_alpha   90.00
_cell.angle_beta   90.00
_cell.angle_gamma   90.00
#
_symmetry.space_group_name_H-M   'P 1'
#
loop_
_entity.id
_entity.type
_entity.pdbx_description
1 polymer ?
#
loop_
_entity_poly.entity_id
_entity_poly.type
_entity_poly.pdbx_seq_one_letter_code
_entity_poly.pdbx_strand_id
1 'polypeptide(L)'
;MAGREDILREIEDHRVAIADLEARLTVPTGRTWPPTGFYLTFYLVAGTTLGIVGSVTSFAFHVIGSLMVNQDPLLFLRVYGTAFLGAKALTTEDLNFFMLVAVAHFSVGAAAGAVFQVFISRYFPSSYLQQIALGALYGLLMWVVNFYFVLSWLQPRLVGEPYVLNLMPVWIAALTHLIYGLTLGVLQPLARFVPYRPAVT
;
A
#
# COMPACT_ATOMS: atom_id res chain seq x y z
N MET A 1 46.68 -44.14 11.92
CA MET A 1 46.62 -43.07 12.94
C MET A 1 47.41 -41.91 12.36
N ALA A 2 46.80 -40.74 12.19
CA ALA A 2 47.51 -39.56 11.69
C ALA A 2 48.67 -39.24 12.65
N GLY A 3 49.85 -38.93 12.10
CA GLY A 3 51.00 -38.53 12.91
C GLY A 3 50.72 -37.18 13.58
N ARG A 4 51.39 -36.91 14.70
CA ARG A 4 51.32 -35.59 15.36
C ARG A 4 51.63 -34.44 14.39
N GLU A 5 52.52 -34.67 13.43
CA GLU A 5 52.89 -33.71 12.39
C GLU A 5 51.75 -33.43 11.40
N ASP A 6 50.95 -34.44 11.07
CA ASP A 6 49.79 -34.28 10.18
C ASP A 6 48.72 -33.41 10.85
N ILE A 7 48.47 -33.64 12.15
CA ILE A 7 47.53 -32.85 12.94
C ILE A 7 48.00 -31.39 13.06
N LEU A 8 49.30 -31.16 13.24
CA LEU A 8 49.86 -29.80 13.30
C LEU A 8 49.74 -29.06 11.96
N ARG A 9 49.91 -29.76 10.84
CA ARG A 9 49.72 -29.20 9.50
C ARG A 9 48.26 -28.82 9.27
N GLU A 10 47.32 -29.70 9.62
CA GLU A 10 45.88 -29.46 9.50
C GLU A 10 45.41 -28.27 10.36
N ILE A 11 45.96 -28.11 11.57
CA ILE A 11 45.69 -26.94 12.43
C ILE A 11 46.18 -25.65 11.76
N GLU A 12 47.35 -25.66 11.14
CA GLU A 12 47.90 -24.48 10.49
C GLU A 12 47.10 -24.09 9.23
N ASP A 13 46.72 -25.09 8.43
CA ASP A 13 45.84 -24.88 7.26
C ASP A 13 44.49 -24.28 7.68
N HIS A 14 43.91 -24.75 8.78
CA HIS A 14 42.68 -24.17 9.33
C HIS A 14 42.86 -22.74 9.84
N ARG A 15 43.99 -22.41 10.48
CA ARG A 15 44.28 -21.04 10.92
C ARG A 15 44.39 -20.08 9.74
N VAL A 16 45.08 -20.49 8.68
CA VAL A 16 45.18 -19.70 7.44
C VAL A 16 43.80 -19.51 6.81
N ALA A 17 42.98 -20.57 6.75
CA ALA A 17 41.62 -20.49 6.23
C ALA A 17 40.71 -19.57 7.07
N ILE A 18 40.81 -19.62 8.40
CA ILE A 18 40.07 -18.73 9.30
C ILE A 18 40.51 -17.27 9.10
N ALA A 19 41.83 -17.02 9.03
CA ALA A 19 42.36 -15.68 8.79
C ALA A 19 41.89 -15.09 7.45
N ASP A 20 41.82 -15.90 6.38
CA ASP A 20 41.26 -15.48 5.09
C ASP A 20 39.76 -15.16 5.20
N LEU A 21 38.98 -15.99 5.90
CA LEU A 21 37.56 -15.75 6.12
C LEU A 21 37.31 -14.48 6.96
N GLU A 22 38.10 -14.22 7.99
CA GLU A 22 38.07 -12.99 8.79
C GLU A 22 38.45 -11.76 7.95
N ALA A 23 39.48 -11.88 7.10
CA ALA A 23 39.84 -10.84 6.14
C ALA A 23 38.70 -10.55 5.16
N ARG A 24 37.95 -11.58 4.72
CA ARG A 24 36.79 -11.41 3.84
C ARG A 24 35.56 -10.83 4.56
N LEU A 25 35.43 -11.02 5.87
CA LEU A 25 34.41 -10.35 6.71
C LEU A 25 34.73 -8.87 6.93
N THR A 26 36.01 -8.49 6.95
CA THR A 26 36.41 -7.08 7.09
C THR A 26 36.27 -6.27 5.80
N VAL A 27 36.18 -6.93 4.64
CA VAL A 27 35.75 -6.27 3.39
C VAL A 27 34.24 -6.01 3.48
N PRO A 28 33.77 -4.74 3.49
CA PRO A 28 32.34 -4.45 3.52
C PRO A 28 31.70 -4.92 2.20
N THR A 29 31.17 -6.13 2.17
CA THR A 29 30.67 -6.79 0.95
C THR A 29 29.22 -6.42 0.62
N GLY A 30 28.67 -5.37 1.21
CA GLY A 30 27.32 -4.95 0.88
C GLY A 30 26.96 -3.56 1.40
N ARG A 31 25.86 -3.02 0.85
CA ARG A 31 25.18 -1.83 1.40
C ARG A 31 25.04 -2.00 2.90
N THR A 32 25.56 -1.05 3.69
CA THR A 32 25.46 -1.04 5.14
C THR A 32 23.99 -1.24 5.56
N TRP A 33 23.70 -2.34 6.25
CA TRP A 33 22.42 -2.58 6.89
C TRP A 33 22.54 -2.26 8.38
N PRO A 34 21.60 -1.51 8.96
CA PRO A 34 20.43 -0.88 8.33
C PRO A 34 20.82 0.29 7.41
N PRO A 35 19.98 0.65 6.42
CA PRO A 35 20.19 1.86 5.63
C PRO A 35 20.28 3.08 6.55
N THR A 36 21.29 3.92 6.33
CA THR A 36 21.55 5.13 7.13
C THR A 36 20.60 6.29 6.80
N GLY A 37 19.76 6.14 5.78
CA GLY A 37 18.83 7.17 5.30
C GLY A 37 17.42 6.64 5.05
N PHE A 38 16.64 7.40 4.28
CA PHE A 38 15.25 7.08 3.98
C PHE A 38 15.12 5.75 3.21
N TYR A 39 14.51 4.75 3.84
CA TYR A 39 14.36 3.42 3.25
C TYR A 39 13.16 3.33 2.30
N LEU A 40 13.30 3.92 1.11
CA LEU A 40 12.21 4.06 0.13
C LEU A 40 11.48 2.74 -0.16
N THR A 41 12.21 1.64 -0.40
CA THR A 41 11.61 0.34 -0.71
C THR A 41 10.69 -0.15 0.40
N PHE A 42 11.11 -0.01 1.67
CA PHE A 42 10.27 -0.38 2.82
C PHE A 42 9.00 0.47 2.85
N TYR A 43 9.10 1.80 2.71
CA TYR A 43 7.94 2.68 2.76
C TYR A 43 6.98 2.49 1.57
N LEU A 44 7.49 2.12 0.40
CA LEU A 44 6.66 1.75 -0.75
C LEU A 44 5.87 0.48 -0.47
N VAL A 45 6.51 -0.58 0.03
CA VAL A 45 5.83 -1.85 0.34
C VAL A 45 4.84 -1.66 1.48
N ALA A 46 5.26 -1.04 2.59
CA ALA A 46 4.40 -0.78 3.73
C ALA A 46 3.19 0.08 3.34
N GLY A 47 3.42 1.16 2.57
CA GLY A 47 2.35 2.00 2.07
C GLY A 47 1.42 1.30 1.10
N THR A 48 1.94 0.44 0.23
CA THR A 48 1.14 -0.43 -0.66
C THR A 48 0.21 -1.32 0.15
N THR A 49 0.74 -2.01 1.18
CA THR A 49 -0.05 -2.86 2.07
C THR A 49 -1.11 -2.07 2.82
N LEU A 50 -0.76 -0.92 3.40
CA LEU A 50 -1.74 -0.05 4.06
C LEU A 50 -2.81 0.45 3.08
N GLY A 51 -2.43 0.77 1.85
CA GLY A 51 -3.36 1.15 0.77
C GLY A 51 -4.38 0.07 0.45
N ILE A 52 -3.94 -1.19 0.35
CA ILE A 52 -4.84 -2.34 0.15
C ILE A 52 -5.82 -2.45 1.33
N VAL A 53 -5.33 -2.39 2.57
CA VAL A 53 -6.18 -2.47 3.77
C VAL A 53 -7.18 -1.31 3.82
N GLY A 54 -6.74 -0.10 3.48
CA GLY A 54 -7.60 1.08 3.34
C GLY A 54 -8.72 0.85 2.32
N SER A 55 -8.40 0.33 1.14
CA SER A 55 -9.40 0.06 0.11
C SER A 55 -10.36 -1.06 0.48
N VAL A 56 -9.88 -2.11 1.16
CA VAL A 56 -10.76 -3.18 1.67
C VAL A 56 -11.71 -2.61 2.72
N THR A 57 -11.23 -1.72 3.60
CA THR A 57 -12.07 -1.08 4.62
C THR A 57 -13.13 -0.18 3.98
N SER A 58 -12.75 0.63 2.99
CA SER A 58 -13.70 1.50 2.28
C SER A 58 -14.70 0.70 1.43
N PHE A 59 -14.27 -0.43 0.86
CA PHE A 59 -15.16 -1.34 0.14
C PHE A 59 -16.15 -2.02 1.09
N ALA A 60 -15.68 -2.51 2.24
CA ALA A 60 -16.54 -3.08 3.28
C ALA A 60 -17.56 -2.07 3.78
N PHE A 61 -17.15 -0.81 3.97
CA PHE A 61 -18.07 0.28 4.30
C PHE A 61 -19.19 0.43 3.26
N HIS A 62 -18.88 0.36 1.96
CA HIS A 62 -19.89 0.39 0.91
C HIS A 62 -20.85 -0.80 0.98
N VAL A 63 -20.32 -2.02 1.10
CA VAL A 63 -21.15 -3.23 1.17
C VAL A 63 -22.10 -3.17 2.37
N ILE A 64 -21.56 -2.84 3.55
CA ILE A 64 -22.35 -2.74 4.78
C ILE A 64 -23.39 -1.61 4.66
N GLY A 65 -22.96 -0.44 4.18
CA GLY A 65 -23.83 0.73 3.98
C GLY A 65 -25.01 0.42 3.05
N SER A 66 -24.74 -0.20 1.90
CA SER A 66 -25.79 -0.63 0.96
C SER A 66 -26.78 -1.60 1.62
N LEU A 67 -26.29 -2.59 2.37
CA LEU A 67 -27.17 -3.55 3.06
C LEU A 67 -28.05 -2.87 4.11
N MET A 68 -27.53 -1.88 4.86
CA MET A 68 -28.31 -1.13 5.86
C MET A 68 -29.47 -0.33 5.26
N VAL A 69 -29.38 0.06 4.00
CA VAL A 69 -30.42 0.81 3.28
C VAL A 69 -31.18 -0.03 2.26
N ASN A 70 -31.06 -1.37 2.31
CA ASN A 70 -31.67 -2.32 1.38
C ASN A 70 -31.34 -2.05 -0.11
N GLN A 71 -30.11 -1.62 -0.39
CA GLN A 71 -29.58 -1.46 -1.74
C GLN A 71 -28.69 -2.63 -2.15
N ASP A 72 -28.52 -2.82 -3.46
CA ASP A 72 -27.60 -3.82 -4.02
C ASP A 72 -26.16 -3.55 -3.54
N PRO A 73 -25.52 -4.47 -2.80
CA PRO A 73 -24.14 -4.30 -2.32
C PRO A 73 -23.12 -4.23 -3.46
N LEU A 74 -23.45 -4.75 -4.64
CA LEU A 74 -22.58 -4.71 -5.82
C LEU A 74 -22.81 -3.46 -6.69
N LEU A 75 -23.79 -2.61 -6.35
CA LEU A 75 -24.07 -1.38 -7.10
C LEU A 75 -22.84 -0.49 -7.20
N PHE A 76 -22.03 -0.41 -6.15
CA PHE A 76 -20.75 0.31 -6.19
C PHE A 76 -19.85 -0.22 -7.31
N LEU A 77 -19.64 -1.54 -7.39
CA LEU A 77 -18.81 -2.15 -8.43
C LEU A 77 -19.41 -1.96 -9.82
N ARG A 78 -20.74 -2.03 -9.95
CA ARG A 78 -21.44 -1.75 -11.22
C ARG A 78 -21.19 -0.31 -11.68
N VAL A 79 -21.35 0.66 -10.79
CA VAL A 79 -21.15 2.09 -11.08
C VAL A 79 -19.69 2.37 -11.44
N TYR A 80 -18.70 1.88 -10.69
CA TYR A 80 -17.28 2.05 -11.06
C TYR A 80 -16.92 1.28 -12.33
N GLY A 81 -17.53 0.11 -12.52
CA GLY A 81 -17.38 -0.73 -13.70
C GLY A 81 -17.80 -0.04 -15.00
N THR A 82 -18.64 1.00 -14.92
CA THR A 82 -19.00 1.80 -16.10
C THR A 82 -17.80 2.48 -16.74
N ALA A 83 -16.68 2.66 -16.04
CA ALA A 83 -15.43 3.14 -16.64
C ALA A 83 -14.83 2.16 -17.68
N PHE A 84 -15.20 0.87 -17.62
CA PHE A 84 -14.72 -0.17 -18.53
C PHE A 84 -15.77 -0.56 -19.59
N LEU A 85 -17.03 -0.74 -19.18
CA LEU A 85 -18.10 -1.25 -20.07
C LEU A 85 -19.23 -0.24 -20.35
N GLY A 86 -19.11 1.00 -19.86
CA GLY A 86 -20.19 1.99 -19.95
C GLY A 86 -21.47 1.50 -19.28
N ALA A 87 -22.62 1.80 -19.88
CA ALA A 87 -23.93 1.40 -19.36
C ALA A 87 -24.09 -0.11 -19.12
N LYS A 88 -23.40 -0.96 -19.89
CA LYS A 88 -23.49 -2.43 -19.74
C LYS A 88 -23.01 -2.92 -18.37
N ALA A 89 -22.15 -2.17 -17.70
CA ALA A 89 -21.70 -2.50 -16.35
C ALA A 89 -22.84 -2.43 -15.30
N LEU A 90 -23.91 -1.67 -15.57
CA LEU A 90 -25.01 -1.49 -14.64
C LEU A 90 -25.89 -2.74 -14.54
N THR A 91 -25.97 -3.53 -15.61
CA THR A 91 -26.84 -4.71 -15.69
C THR A 91 -26.07 -6.04 -15.70
N THR A 92 -24.74 -6.01 -15.72
CA THR A 92 -23.93 -7.25 -15.75
C THR A 92 -24.04 -8.04 -14.45
N GLU A 93 -24.06 -9.37 -14.52
CA GLU A 93 -23.97 -10.25 -13.35
C GLU A 93 -22.69 -11.08 -13.37
N ASP A 94 -21.77 -10.75 -14.28
CA ASP A 94 -20.52 -11.49 -14.44
C ASP A 94 -19.58 -11.27 -13.24
N LEU A 95 -19.33 -12.35 -12.51
CA LEU A 95 -18.43 -12.35 -11.36
C LEU A 95 -16.98 -12.01 -11.74
N ASN A 96 -16.51 -12.44 -12.92
CA ASN A 96 -15.15 -12.13 -13.37
C ASN A 96 -14.99 -10.63 -13.60
N PHE A 97 -16.04 -9.98 -14.10
CA PHE A 97 -16.07 -8.53 -14.25
C PHE A 97 -16.02 -7.83 -12.89
N PHE A 98 -16.81 -8.27 -11.90
CA PHE A 98 -16.75 -7.69 -10.56
C PHE A 98 -15.39 -7.88 -9.90
N MET A 99 -14.74 -9.04 -10.08
CA MET A 99 -13.38 -9.27 -9.63
C MET A 99 -12.40 -8.31 -10.28
N LEU A 100 -12.49 -8.09 -11.59
CA LEU A 100 -11.64 -7.13 -12.30
C LEU A 100 -11.78 -5.72 -11.72
N VAL A 101 -13.02 -5.24 -11.52
CA VAL A 101 -13.28 -3.91 -10.96
C VAL A 101 -12.76 -3.81 -9.53
N ALA A 102 -12.96 -4.85 -8.71
CA ALA A 102 -12.44 -4.88 -7.34
C ALA A 102 -10.91 -4.84 -7.30
N VAL A 103 -10.23 -5.64 -8.14
CA VAL A 103 -8.77 -5.63 -8.25
C VAL A 103 -8.26 -4.27 -8.72
N ALA A 104 -8.91 -3.65 -9.70
CA ALA A 104 -8.56 -2.30 -10.15
C ALA A 104 -8.71 -1.28 -9.01
N HIS A 105 -9.81 -1.34 -8.26
CA HIS A 105 -10.05 -0.48 -7.09
C HIS A 105 -8.96 -0.65 -6.02
N PHE A 106 -8.62 -1.89 -5.66
CA PHE A 106 -7.58 -2.18 -4.67
C PHE A 106 -6.18 -1.78 -5.17
N SER A 107 -5.92 -1.89 -6.47
CA SER A 107 -4.64 -1.50 -7.07
C SER A 107 -4.43 0.02 -7.04
N VAL A 108 -5.48 0.80 -7.31
CA VAL A 108 -5.43 2.27 -7.18
C VAL A 108 -5.22 2.64 -5.71
N GLY A 109 -5.92 1.98 -4.79
CA GLY A 109 -5.74 2.17 -3.35
C GLY A 109 -4.34 1.83 -2.84
N ALA A 110 -3.76 0.74 -3.34
CA ALA A 110 -2.38 0.33 -3.08
C ALA A 110 -1.39 1.43 -3.50
N ALA A 111 -1.48 1.90 -4.74
CA ALA A 111 -0.61 2.94 -5.26
C ALA A 111 -0.76 4.25 -4.46
N ALA A 112 -1.99 4.65 -4.17
CA ALA A 112 -2.27 5.82 -3.34
C ALA A 112 -1.70 5.69 -1.91
N GLY A 113 -1.77 4.50 -1.32
CA GLY A 113 -1.21 4.23 0.02
C GLY A 113 0.32 4.33 0.02
N ALA A 114 0.97 3.84 -1.04
CA ALA A 114 2.41 3.98 -1.23
C ALA A 114 2.83 5.46 -1.30
N VAL A 115 2.12 6.28 -2.07
CA VAL A 115 2.36 7.72 -2.17
C VAL A 115 2.20 8.39 -0.81
N PHE A 116 1.10 8.12 -0.10
CA PHE A 116 0.86 8.66 1.25
C PHE A 116 1.99 8.30 2.21
N GLN A 117 2.35 7.01 2.28
CA GLN A 117 3.33 6.54 3.25
C GLN A 117 4.73 7.10 2.98
N VAL A 118 5.14 7.17 1.72
CA VAL A 118 6.41 7.78 1.32
C VAL A 118 6.41 9.26 1.68
N PHE A 119 5.34 9.99 1.36
CA PHE A 119 5.25 11.42 1.61
C PHE A 119 5.26 11.76 3.10
N ILE A 120 4.39 11.13 3.89
CA ILE A 120 4.30 11.36 5.33
C ILE A 120 5.60 10.96 6.03
N SER A 121 6.16 9.79 5.72
CA SER A 121 7.40 9.34 6.37
C SER A 121 8.61 10.19 6.01
N ARG A 122 8.59 10.87 4.86
CA ARG A 122 9.70 11.71 4.40
C ARG A 122 9.68 13.11 5.01
N TYR A 123 8.49 13.69 5.21
CA TYR A 123 8.33 15.11 5.51
C TYR A 123 7.67 15.41 6.85
N PHE A 124 6.96 14.46 7.47
CA PHE A 124 6.15 14.73 8.66
C PHE A 124 6.50 13.81 9.82
N PRO A 125 7.40 14.24 10.75
CA PRO A 125 7.56 13.58 12.04
C PRO A 125 6.33 13.86 12.89
N SER A 126 5.29 13.04 12.75
CA SER A 126 3.94 13.35 13.23
C SER A 126 3.54 12.52 14.43
N SER A 127 2.80 13.15 15.35
CA SER A 127 2.08 12.46 16.42
C SER A 127 0.96 11.60 15.85
N TYR A 128 0.43 10.66 16.63
CA TYR A 128 -0.64 9.76 16.20
C TYR A 128 -1.87 10.51 15.67
N LEU A 129 -2.35 11.51 16.41
CA LEU A 129 -3.51 12.32 16.00
C LEU A 129 -3.24 13.09 14.70
N GLN A 130 -2.00 13.58 14.52
CA GLN A 130 -1.63 14.28 13.30
C GLN A 130 -1.62 13.32 12.09
N GLN A 131 -1.24 12.05 12.25
CA GLN A 131 -1.31 11.06 11.18
C GLN A 131 -2.76 10.77 10.77
N ILE A 132 -3.67 10.68 11.73
CA ILE A 132 -5.11 10.52 11.46
C ILE A 132 -5.63 11.73 10.68
N ALA A 133 -5.31 12.94 11.13
CA ALA A 133 -5.74 14.17 10.46
C ALA A 133 -5.17 14.29 9.03
N LEU A 134 -3.88 13.96 8.85
CA LEU A 134 -3.22 13.95 7.54
C LEU A 134 -3.79 12.86 6.62
N GLY A 135 -4.12 11.69 7.17
CA GLY A 135 -4.79 10.61 6.45
C GLY A 135 -6.18 11.03 5.97
N ALA A 136 -7.00 11.60 6.85
CA ALA A 136 -8.31 12.14 6.50
C ALA A 136 -8.23 13.21 5.40
N LEU A 137 -7.31 14.17 5.56
CA LEU A 137 -7.07 15.22 4.57
C LEU A 137 -6.62 14.63 3.23
N TYR A 138 -5.72 13.65 3.25
CA TYR A 138 -5.25 12.96 2.04
C TYR A 138 -6.39 12.23 1.32
N GLY A 139 -7.24 11.51 2.06
CA GLY A 139 -8.42 10.86 1.52
C GLY A 139 -9.36 11.86 0.83
N LEU A 140 -9.71 12.96 1.50
CA LEU A 140 -10.54 14.00 0.92
C LEU A 140 -9.88 14.67 -0.30
N LEU A 141 -8.57 14.90 -0.27
CA LEU A 141 -7.82 15.41 -1.41
C LEU A 141 -7.90 14.45 -2.61
N MET A 142 -7.73 13.15 -2.38
CA MET A 142 -7.91 12.15 -3.44
C MET A 142 -9.33 12.15 -4.00
N TRP A 143 -10.33 12.29 -3.14
CA TRP A 143 -11.72 12.42 -3.61
C TRP A 143 -11.88 13.64 -4.52
N VAL A 144 -11.39 14.81 -4.12
CA VAL A 144 -11.45 16.03 -4.94
C VAL A 144 -10.75 15.81 -6.29
N VAL A 145 -9.53 15.28 -6.27
CA VAL A 145 -8.77 14.99 -7.49
C VAL A 145 -9.52 13.99 -8.38
N ASN A 146 -9.98 12.88 -7.84
CA ASN A 146 -10.66 11.84 -8.61
C ASN A 146 -11.99 12.35 -9.19
N PHE A 147 -12.84 13.00 -8.40
CA PHE A 147 -14.16 13.43 -8.86
C PHE A 147 -14.09 14.60 -9.85
N TYR A 148 -13.33 15.64 -9.50
CA TYR A 148 -13.36 16.90 -10.24
C TYR A 148 -12.28 17.00 -11.31
N PHE A 149 -11.17 16.28 -11.17
CA PHE A 149 -10.03 16.37 -12.11
C PHE A 149 -9.79 15.11 -12.92
N VAL A 150 -10.30 13.94 -12.53
CA VAL A 150 -10.14 12.71 -13.31
C VAL A 150 -11.46 12.32 -13.97
N LEU A 151 -12.47 11.99 -13.17
CA LEU A 151 -13.73 11.44 -13.66
C LEU A 151 -14.56 12.44 -14.48
N SER A 152 -14.43 13.74 -14.21
CA SER A 152 -15.15 14.81 -14.90
C SER A 152 -14.94 14.85 -16.41
N TRP A 153 -13.78 14.42 -16.89
CA TRP A 153 -13.48 14.38 -18.32
C TRP A 153 -13.04 13.00 -18.82
N LEU A 154 -12.38 12.19 -17.99
CA LEU A 154 -11.84 10.90 -18.42
C LEU A 154 -12.97 9.93 -18.73
N GLN A 155 -13.94 9.80 -17.83
CA GLN A 155 -15.02 8.85 -18.03
C GLN A 155 -15.91 9.20 -19.24
N PRO A 156 -16.37 10.45 -19.43
CA PRO A 156 -17.08 10.83 -20.65
C PRO A 156 -16.29 10.56 -21.92
N ARG A 157 -14.96 10.76 -21.92
CA ARG A 157 -14.13 10.46 -23.10
C ARG A 157 -14.01 8.97 -23.39
N LEU A 158 -14.04 8.13 -22.37
CA LEU A 158 -13.90 6.68 -22.52
C LEU A 158 -15.22 6.00 -22.91
N VAL A 159 -16.34 6.43 -22.33
CA VAL A 159 -17.63 5.72 -22.42
C VAL A 159 -18.83 6.60 -22.78
N GLY A 160 -18.58 7.86 -23.15
CA GLY A 160 -19.59 8.81 -23.64
C GLY A 160 -20.31 9.61 -22.56
N GLU A 161 -20.37 9.12 -21.32
CA GLU A 161 -21.17 9.71 -20.24
C GLU A 161 -20.45 9.67 -18.88
N PRO A 162 -20.64 10.66 -17.99
CA PRO A 162 -20.06 10.68 -16.64
C PRO A 162 -20.89 9.86 -15.64
N TYR A 163 -21.10 8.56 -15.93
CA TYR A 163 -21.93 7.67 -15.10
C TYR A 163 -21.60 7.72 -13.61
N VAL A 164 -20.31 7.73 -13.23
CA VAL A 164 -19.90 7.72 -11.83
C VAL A 164 -20.34 9.01 -11.14
N LEU A 165 -20.20 10.17 -11.79
CA LEU A 165 -20.62 11.45 -11.23
C LEU A 165 -22.15 11.58 -11.13
N ASN A 166 -22.87 10.97 -12.06
CA ASN A 166 -24.33 11.03 -12.11
C ASN A 166 -25.01 10.05 -11.13
N LEU A 167 -24.42 8.87 -10.93
CA LEU A 167 -25.04 7.78 -10.18
C LEU A 167 -24.55 7.68 -8.73
N MET A 168 -23.35 8.16 -8.43
CA MET A 168 -22.81 8.12 -7.07
C MET A 168 -22.99 9.46 -6.37
N PRO A 169 -23.76 9.51 -5.27
CA PRO A 169 -23.89 10.73 -4.48
C PRO A 169 -22.52 11.21 -4.01
N VAL A 170 -22.24 12.49 -4.26
CA VAL A 170 -20.93 13.11 -4.02
C VAL A 170 -20.47 12.95 -2.57
N TRP A 171 -21.39 13.07 -1.61
CA TRP A 171 -21.09 12.92 -0.19
C TRP A 171 -20.73 11.48 0.20
N ILE A 172 -21.32 10.47 -0.46
CA ILE A 172 -20.96 9.06 -0.24
C ILE A 172 -19.53 8.82 -0.72
N ALA A 173 -19.20 9.31 -1.91
CA ALA A 173 -17.84 9.19 -2.43
C ALA A 173 -16.81 9.89 -1.53
N ALA A 174 -17.13 11.08 -1.02
CA ALA A 174 -16.28 11.79 -0.07
C ALA A 174 -16.08 10.96 1.22
N LEU A 175 -17.15 10.38 1.76
CA LEU A 175 -17.10 9.55 2.97
C LEU A 175 -16.25 8.28 2.76
N THR A 176 -16.37 7.62 1.61
CA THR A 176 -15.57 6.44 1.27
C THR A 176 -14.08 6.76 1.23
N HIS A 177 -13.70 7.90 0.63
CA HIS A 177 -12.31 8.33 0.61
C HIS A 177 -11.83 8.82 1.98
N LEU A 178 -12.71 9.43 2.77
CA LEU A 178 -12.41 9.80 4.16
C LEU A 178 -12.10 8.56 4.99
N ILE A 179 -12.91 7.50 4.89
CA ILE A 179 -12.68 6.23 5.58
C ILE A 179 -11.35 5.60 5.13
N TYR A 180 -11.10 5.55 3.83
CA TYR A 180 -9.80 5.12 3.29
C TYR A 180 -8.64 5.89 3.94
N GLY A 181 -8.72 7.23 3.95
CA GLY A 181 -7.69 8.10 4.51
C GLY A 181 -7.51 7.93 6.02
N LEU A 182 -8.62 7.78 6.77
CA LEU A 182 -8.59 7.49 8.20
C LEU A 182 -7.91 6.16 8.48
N THR A 183 -8.19 5.11 7.69
CA THR A 183 -7.52 3.80 7.82
C THR A 183 -6.01 3.94 7.65
N LEU A 184 -5.54 4.70 6.64
CA LEU A 184 -4.11 4.97 6.47
C LEU A 184 -3.51 5.67 7.68
N GLY A 185 -4.17 6.73 8.18
CA GLY A 185 -3.68 7.51 9.30
C GLY A 185 -3.65 6.74 10.63
N VAL A 186 -4.67 5.92 10.90
CA VAL A 186 -4.75 5.06 12.10
C VAL A 186 -3.67 3.98 12.07
N LEU A 187 -3.42 3.37 10.91
CA LEU A 187 -2.46 2.26 10.78
C LEU A 187 -1.02 2.70 10.50
N GLN A 188 -0.78 4.00 10.27
CA GLN A 188 0.55 4.56 9.99
C GLN A 188 1.64 4.13 10.97
N PRO A 189 1.41 4.04 12.31
CA PRO A 189 2.44 3.61 13.25
C PRO A 189 3.01 2.22 12.96
N LEU A 190 2.22 1.32 12.37
CA LEU A 190 2.64 -0.04 12.00
C LEU A 190 3.59 -0.06 10.80
N ALA A 191 3.61 1.01 10.00
CA ALA A 191 4.40 1.14 8.78
C ALA A 191 5.71 1.94 8.99
N ARG A 192 6.24 1.95 10.23
CA ARG A 192 7.50 2.61 10.58
C ARG A 192 8.65 1.62 10.54
N PHE A 193 9.74 1.99 9.87
CA PHE A 193 10.95 1.20 9.87
C PHE A 193 11.67 1.35 11.21
N VAL A 194 11.87 0.23 11.92
CA VAL A 194 12.70 0.16 13.12
C VAL A 194 13.88 -0.74 12.81
N PRO A 195 15.12 -0.21 12.72
CA PRO A 195 16.28 -1.03 12.43
C PRO A 195 16.55 -2.02 13.58
N TYR A 196 16.91 -3.25 13.24
CA TYR A 196 17.36 -4.24 14.21
C TYR A 196 18.62 -3.73 14.91
N ARG A 197 18.60 -3.74 16.25
CA ARG A 197 19.77 -3.48 17.09
C ARG A 197 20.15 -4.79 17.77
N PRO A 198 21.29 -5.42 17.40
CA PRO A 198 21.73 -6.62 18.10
C PRO A 198 21.92 -6.30 19.58
N ALA A 199 21.53 -7.23 20.45
CA ALA A 199 21.84 -7.14 21.87
C ALA A 199 23.37 -7.10 22.00
N VAL A 200 23.89 -6.03 22.61
CA VAL A 200 25.32 -5.95 22.92
C VAL A 200 25.60 -7.04 23.95
N THR A 201 26.36 -8.06 23.55
CA THR A 201 26.94 -9.06 24.46
C THR A 201 28.24 -8.54 25.04
#